data_AF-A0A942GYK9-F1
#
_entry.id   AF-A0A942GYK9-F1
#
_cell.length_a   1.000
_cell.length_b   1.000
_cell.length_c   1.000
_cell.angle_alpha   90.00
_cell.angle_beta   90.00
_cell.angle_gamma   90.00
#
_symmetry.space_group_name_H-M   'P 1'
#
loop_
_entity.id
_entity.type
_entity.pdbx_description
1 polymer ?
#
loop_
_entity_poly.entity_id
_entity_poly.type
_entity_poly.pdbx_seq_one_letter_code
_entity_poly.pdbx_strand_id
1 'polypeptide(L)'
;MKISTPIVLALALVVAAGCSGQKKNASELGAAKAASQKQDRDLTQAEHQEVLKDFVQKNSASKDPAKQDLVTRSRIELGYQKAAKKDFSAAREVFLTASSEHKGTAASSPDFGGLKDQAAYQAAVCLVGMGKKKEAMDEFRRFLKDFPKSPLATAAYRRLTRLNGGTSLPQDDALYQEVVTKREKNLKLELAMCGPKCIENLLPRLGKPAMSYEKIAKLCKTTQQGTTMSQMKGALDQLGLKSYGFELNRKDFSNCPTPAILLAGDHYVVLVKVTTDSMTIYDTLFNSERTVKLPPSDTPDFSATVLTLSLPSVS
;
A
#
# COMPACT_ATOMS: atom_id res chain seq x y z
N MET A 1 -36.89 41.85 21.20
CA MET A 1 -36.15 40.57 21.18
C MET A 1 -37.09 39.45 20.77
N LYS A 2 -37.04 39.04 19.51
CA LYS A 2 -37.79 37.89 18.97
C LYS A 2 -36.75 36.91 18.45
N ILE A 3 -36.68 35.73 19.04
CA ILE A 3 -35.77 34.66 18.62
C ILE A 3 -36.50 33.85 17.55
N SER A 4 -35.91 33.84 16.35
CA SER A 4 -36.37 33.10 15.18
C SER A 4 -35.95 31.63 15.27
N THR A 5 -36.89 30.72 15.14
CA THR A 5 -36.69 29.29 14.87
C THR A 5 -36.19 29.09 13.44
N PRO A 6 -35.30 28.12 13.14
CA PRO A 6 -35.06 27.67 11.78
C PRO A 6 -35.91 26.45 11.42
N ILE A 7 -36.33 26.51 10.17
CA ILE A 7 -37.13 25.56 9.38
C ILE A 7 -36.31 24.27 9.12
N VAL A 8 -36.91 23.11 9.40
CA VAL A 8 -36.42 21.81 8.94
C VAL A 8 -37.06 21.51 7.59
N LEU A 9 -36.28 21.59 6.52
CA LEU A 9 -36.69 21.17 5.18
C LEU A 9 -36.33 19.70 4.98
N ALA A 10 -37.34 18.83 5.00
CA ALA A 10 -37.20 17.43 4.61
C ALA A 10 -37.26 17.33 3.09
N LEU A 11 -36.21 16.81 2.46
CA LEU A 11 -36.23 16.38 1.06
C LEU A 11 -35.99 14.87 1.03
N ALA A 12 -37.07 14.12 0.88
CA ALA A 12 -37.03 12.71 0.50
C ALA A 12 -36.91 12.63 -1.03
N LEU A 13 -35.87 11.99 -1.53
CA LEU A 13 -35.87 11.45 -2.90
C LEU A 13 -35.59 9.95 -2.82
N VAL A 14 -36.63 9.20 -3.20
CA VAL A 14 -36.62 7.75 -3.36
C VAL A 14 -35.97 7.42 -4.70
N VAL A 15 -34.88 6.65 -4.67
CA VAL A 15 -34.49 5.76 -5.77
C VAL A 15 -34.31 4.38 -5.16
N ALA A 16 -35.37 3.57 -5.22
CA ALA A 16 -35.35 2.17 -4.88
C ALA A 16 -35.51 1.36 -6.18
N ALA A 17 -34.39 0.80 -6.67
CA ALA A 17 -34.41 -0.31 -7.61
C ALA A 17 -33.16 -1.19 -7.39
N GLY A 18 -33.37 -2.40 -6.89
CA GLY A 18 -32.53 -3.58 -7.18
C GLY A 18 -31.13 -3.67 -6.56
N CYS A 19 -31.02 -3.81 -5.23
CA CYS A 19 -29.78 -4.29 -4.56
C CYS A 19 -30.10 -5.10 -3.28
N SER A 20 -30.89 -6.16 -3.38
CA SER A 20 -31.18 -7.06 -2.23
C SER A 20 -30.03 -8.02 -1.89
N GLY A 21 -29.04 -8.18 -2.77
CA GLY A 21 -27.86 -9.04 -2.54
C GLY A 21 -26.66 -8.36 -1.87
N GLN A 22 -26.55 -7.02 -1.89
CA GLN A 22 -25.38 -6.32 -1.34
C GLN A 22 -25.46 -6.10 0.18
N LYS A 23 -26.65 -5.96 0.75
CA LYS A 23 -26.80 -5.70 2.21
C LYS A 23 -26.36 -6.88 3.09
N LYS A 24 -26.60 -8.14 2.66
CA LYS A 24 -26.15 -9.34 3.39
C LYS A 24 -24.62 -9.50 3.38
N ASN A 25 -23.98 -9.17 2.26
CA ASN A 25 -22.52 -9.25 2.15
C ASN A 25 -21.80 -8.22 3.04
N ALA A 26 -22.38 -7.03 3.21
CA ALA A 26 -21.81 -6.00 4.08
C ALA A 26 -21.87 -6.38 5.57
N SER A 27 -22.95 -7.03 6.03
CA SER A 27 -23.07 -7.49 7.42
C SER A 27 -22.11 -8.63 7.76
N GLU A 28 -21.89 -9.57 6.84
CA GLU A 28 -20.92 -10.67 7.04
C GLU A 28 -19.48 -10.16 7.09
N LEU A 29 -19.12 -9.24 6.19
CA LEU A 29 -17.80 -8.62 6.18
C LEU A 29 -17.57 -7.77 7.44
N GLY A 30 -18.62 -7.07 7.90
CA GLY A 30 -18.60 -6.29 9.14
C GLY A 30 -18.38 -7.15 10.38
N ALA A 31 -19.13 -8.26 10.51
CA ALA A 31 -18.99 -9.19 11.64
C ALA A 31 -17.59 -9.85 11.67
N ALA A 32 -17.07 -10.29 10.52
CA ALA A 32 -15.74 -10.87 10.44
C ALA A 32 -14.62 -9.86 10.75
N LYS A 33 -14.76 -8.61 10.28
CA LYS A 33 -13.86 -7.53 10.67
C LYS A 33 -13.92 -7.27 12.17
N ALA A 34 -15.11 -7.14 12.74
CA ALA A 34 -15.31 -6.88 14.17
C ALA A 34 -14.71 -7.99 15.05
N ALA A 35 -14.95 -9.26 14.70
CA ALA A 35 -14.35 -10.42 15.36
C ALA A 35 -12.81 -10.36 15.29
N SER A 36 -12.25 -10.15 14.09
CA SER A 36 -10.80 -10.03 13.90
C SER A 36 -10.17 -8.80 14.57
N GLN A 37 -10.97 -7.79 14.93
CA GLN A 37 -10.51 -6.50 15.44
C GLN A 37 -10.82 -6.31 16.93
N LYS A 38 -10.76 -7.34 17.79
CA LYS A 38 -10.81 -7.19 19.27
C LYS A 38 -11.99 -6.36 19.83
N GLN A 39 -12.99 -6.03 19.01
CA GLN A 39 -14.00 -5.02 19.32
C GLN A 39 -15.22 -5.63 19.99
N ASP A 40 -15.36 -6.95 19.94
CA ASP A 40 -16.39 -7.66 20.68
C ASP A 40 -15.80 -8.18 22.00
N ARG A 41 -15.82 -7.31 23.03
CA ARG A 41 -15.28 -7.64 24.36
C ARG A 41 -16.10 -8.71 25.10
N ASP A 42 -17.24 -9.09 24.54
CA ASP A 42 -18.23 -9.94 25.22
C ASP A 42 -18.13 -11.42 24.81
N LEU A 43 -17.37 -11.76 23.76
CA LEU A 43 -17.19 -13.15 23.34
C LEU A 43 -16.15 -13.88 24.20
N THR A 44 -16.50 -15.09 24.65
CA THR A 44 -15.51 -16.02 25.21
C THR A 44 -14.51 -16.45 24.14
N GLN A 45 -13.32 -16.90 24.56
CA GLN A 45 -12.31 -17.41 23.62
C GLN A 45 -12.83 -18.58 22.75
N ALA A 46 -13.72 -19.41 23.30
CA ALA A 46 -14.32 -20.53 22.58
C ALA A 46 -15.31 -20.06 21.51
N GLU A 47 -16.21 -19.13 21.85
CA GLU A 47 -17.16 -18.56 20.88
C GLU A 47 -16.42 -17.83 19.76
N HIS A 48 -15.40 -17.05 20.12
CA HIS A 48 -14.58 -16.38 19.12
C HIS A 48 -13.88 -17.37 18.17
N GLN A 49 -13.36 -18.48 18.70
CA GLN A 49 -12.77 -19.55 17.90
C GLN A 49 -13.79 -20.15 16.91
N GLU A 50 -15.03 -20.40 17.34
CA GLU A 50 -16.09 -20.94 16.47
C GLU A 50 -16.51 -19.94 15.39
N VAL A 51 -16.64 -18.65 15.71
CA VAL A 51 -16.92 -17.59 14.73
C VAL A 51 -15.84 -17.56 13.62
N LEU A 52 -14.57 -17.62 14.00
CA LEU A 52 -13.47 -17.63 13.02
C LEU A 52 -13.50 -18.89 12.15
N LYS A 53 -13.77 -20.07 12.71
CA LYS A 53 -13.86 -21.33 11.95
C LYS A 53 -15.01 -21.28 10.95
N ASP A 54 -16.20 -20.89 11.39
CA ASP A 54 -17.39 -20.77 10.56
C ASP A 54 -17.15 -19.78 9.40
N PHE A 55 -16.53 -18.64 9.68
CA PHE A 55 -16.17 -17.67 8.66
C PHE A 55 -15.21 -18.25 7.61
N VAL A 56 -14.13 -18.92 8.05
CA VAL A 56 -13.15 -19.57 7.16
C VAL A 56 -13.83 -20.64 6.30
N GLN A 57 -14.67 -21.48 6.89
CA GLN A 57 -15.38 -22.54 6.17
C GLN A 57 -16.27 -21.96 5.07
N LYS A 58 -17.09 -20.95 5.40
CA LYS A 58 -18.02 -20.31 4.45
C LYS A 58 -17.32 -19.56 3.32
N ASN A 59 -16.14 -18.99 3.58
CA ASN A 59 -15.52 -18.03 2.66
C ASN A 59 -14.21 -18.51 2.01
N SER A 60 -13.68 -19.68 2.36
CA SER A 60 -12.41 -20.20 1.82
C SER A 60 -12.36 -20.28 0.29
N ALA A 61 -13.48 -20.59 -0.36
CA ALA A 61 -13.60 -20.67 -1.83
C ALA A 61 -13.98 -19.33 -2.50
N SER A 62 -14.15 -18.25 -1.74
CA SER A 62 -14.58 -16.95 -2.28
C SER A 62 -13.57 -16.40 -3.29
N LYS A 63 -14.05 -15.81 -4.39
CA LYS A 63 -13.21 -15.11 -5.36
C LYS A 63 -12.93 -13.64 -4.99
N ASP A 64 -13.61 -13.14 -3.95
CA ASP A 64 -13.45 -11.76 -3.47
C ASP A 64 -12.13 -11.61 -2.68
N PRO A 65 -11.17 -10.79 -3.17
CA PRO A 65 -9.88 -10.61 -2.50
C PRO A 65 -9.99 -10.10 -1.06
N ALA A 66 -10.95 -9.22 -0.77
CA ALA A 66 -11.12 -8.67 0.58
C ALA A 66 -11.64 -9.74 1.55
N LYS A 67 -12.53 -10.63 1.09
CA LYS A 67 -12.94 -11.81 1.88
C LYS A 67 -11.77 -12.77 2.07
N GLN A 68 -10.94 -12.98 1.06
CA GLN A 68 -9.74 -13.83 1.16
C GLN A 68 -8.71 -13.27 2.17
N ASP A 69 -8.54 -11.95 2.23
CA ASP A 69 -7.71 -11.31 3.26
C ASP A 69 -8.22 -11.62 4.68
N LEU A 70 -9.54 -11.54 4.89
CA LEU A 70 -10.15 -11.89 6.18
C LEU A 70 -10.00 -13.38 6.49
N VAL A 71 -10.20 -14.27 5.52
CA VAL A 71 -10.01 -15.72 5.70
C VAL A 71 -8.58 -16.03 6.16
N THR A 72 -7.58 -15.42 5.52
CA THR A 72 -6.19 -15.59 5.93
C THR A 72 -5.93 -15.03 7.33
N ARG A 73 -6.45 -13.85 7.67
CA ARG A 73 -6.35 -13.27 9.04
C ARG A 73 -6.97 -14.20 10.09
N SER A 74 -8.18 -14.70 9.84
CA SER A 74 -8.88 -15.64 10.73
C SER A 74 -8.07 -16.91 10.93
N ARG A 75 -7.45 -17.46 9.87
CA ARG A 75 -6.55 -18.63 10.00
C ARG A 75 -5.32 -18.30 10.83
N ILE A 76 -4.65 -17.17 10.59
CA ILE A 76 -3.50 -16.74 11.41
C ILE A 76 -3.89 -16.66 12.88
N GLU A 77 -5.06 -16.10 13.18
CA GLU A 77 -5.56 -16.00 14.56
C GLU A 77 -5.88 -17.36 15.19
N LEU A 78 -6.55 -18.25 14.44
CA LEU A 78 -6.76 -19.64 14.87
C LEU A 78 -5.42 -20.37 15.13
N GLY A 79 -4.40 -20.11 14.30
CA GLY A 79 -3.04 -20.61 14.49
C GLY A 79 -2.43 -20.13 15.81
N TYR A 80 -2.56 -18.84 16.13
CA TYR A 80 -2.11 -18.29 17.42
C TYR A 80 -2.87 -18.89 18.62
N GLN A 81 -4.19 -19.11 18.50
CA GLN A 81 -4.97 -19.76 19.56
C GLN A 81 -4.49 -21.19 19.83
N LYS A 82 -4.16 -21.95 18.79
CA LYS A 82 -3.57 -23.30 18.92
C LYS A 82 -2.18 -23.25 19.55
N ALA A 83 -1.33 -22.32 19.11
CA ALA A 83 0.02 -22.14 19.66
C ALA A 83 -0.02 -21.74 21.15
N ALA A 84 -0.99 -20.92 21.57
CA ALA A 84 -1.18 -20.56 22.97
C ALA A 84 -1.51 -21.77 23.86
N LYS A 85 -2.17 -22.79 23.31
CA LYS A 85 -2.43 -24.09 23.96
C LYS A 85 -1.23 -25.06 23.87
N LYS A 86 -0.07 -24.59 23.39
CA LYS A 86 1.14 -25.38 23.09
C LYS A 86 0.97 -26.48 22.03
N ASP A 87 -0.14 -26.46 21.29
CA ASP A 87 -0.35 -27.33 20.13
C ASP A 87 0.32 -26.74 18.89
N PHE A 88 1.66 -26.74 18.92
CA PHE A 88 2.47 -26.15 17.85
C PHE A 88 2.36 -26.90 16.52
N SER A 89 2.04 -28.19 16.55
CA SER A 89 1.84 -28.98 15.32
C SER A 89 0.60 -28.50 14.58
N ALA A 90 -0.56 -28.46 15.27
CA ALA A 90 -1.78 -28.00 14.62
C ALA A 90 -1.73 -26.50 14.30
N ALA A 91 -1.06 -25.68 15.12
CA ALA A 91 -0.83 -24.28 14.80
C ALA A 91 -0.04 -24.13 13.49
N ARG A 92 1.03 -24.91 13.32
CA ARG A 92 1.85 -24.90 12.10
C ARG A 92 1.03 -25.23 10.86
N GLU A 93 0.20 -26.25 10.92
CA GLU A 93 -0.68 -26.62 9.80
C GLU A 93 -1.59 -25.47 9.40
N VAL A 94 -2.25 -24.83 10.37
CA VAL A 94 -3.12 -23.68 10.10
C VAL A 94 -2.34 -22.52 9.47
N PHE A 95 -1.12 -22.24 9.94
CA PHE A 95 -0.28 -21.20 9.35
C PHE A 95 0.21 -21.55 7.93
N LEU A 96 0.55 -22.81 7.66
CA LEU A 96 0.92 -23.25 6.32
C LEU A 96 -0.24 -23.11 5.35
N THR A 97 -1.44 -23.55 5.75
CA THR A 97 -2.67 -23.37 4.97
C THR A 97 -2.97 -21.88 4.75
N ALA A 98 -2.80 -21.04 5.76
CA ALA A 98 -2.98 -19.59 5.62
C ALA A 98 -2.03 -18.99 4.58
N SER A 99 -0.76 -19.41 4.56
CA SER A 99 0.24 -18.93 3.61
C SER A 99 0.02 -19.45 2.19
N SER A 100 -0.20 -20.76 2.03
CA SER A 100 -0.30 -21.40 0.71
C SER A 100 -1.59 -21.03 -0.03
N GLU A 101 -2.69 -20.86 0.69
CA GLU A 101 -4.00 -20.58 0.09
C GLU A 101 -4.37 -19.10 0.04
N HIS A 102 -3.50 -18.19 0.48
CA HIS A 102 -3.78 -16.77 0.44
C HIS A 102 -3.94 -16.27 -1.00
N LYS A 103 -5.11 -15.69 -1.30
CA LYS A 103 -5.50 -15.11 -2.60
C LYS A 103 -5.94 -13.66 -2.50
N GLY A 104 -5.76 -13.04 -1.33
CA GLY A 104 -6.18 -11.67 -1.08
C GLY A 104 -5.19 -10.63 -1.62
N THR A 105 -5.52 -9.36 -1.42
CA THR A 105 -4.73 -8.21 -1.90
C THR A 105 -4.38 -7.24 -0.78
N ALA A 106 -4.48 -7.67 0.48
CA ALA A 106 -4.19 -6.82 1.62
C ALA A 106 -2.82 -6.15 1.46
N ALA A 107 -2.82 -4.83 1.61
CA ALA A 107 -1.60 -4.07 1.67
C ALA A 107 -0.72 -4.62 2.80
N SER A 108 0.57 -4.80 2.51
CA SER A 108 1.55 -5.20 3.51
C SER A 108 1.64 -4.15 4.60
N SER A 109 1.61 -4.57 5.86
CA SER A 109 1.96 -3.71 6.99
C SER A 109 3.47 -3.43 6.97
N PRO A 110 3.91 -2.20 7.28
CA PRO A 110 5.34 -1.90 7.43
C PRO A 110 6.02 -2.77 8.50
N ASP A 111 5.30 -3.12 9.57
CA ASP A 111 5.85 -3.86 10.71
C ASP A 111 5.77 -5.37 10.52
N PHE A 112 4.67 -5.86 9.94
CA PHE A 112 4.35 -7.29 9.90
C PHE A 112 4.39 -7.92 8.51
N GLY A 113 4.53 -7.12 7.46
CA GLY A 113 4.51 -7.58 6.08
C GLY A 113 3.10 -7.89 5.60
N GLY A 114 3.01 -8.72 4.57
CA GLY A 114 1.74 -9.26 4.09
C GLY A 114 1.25 -10.42 4.95
N LEU A 115 0.00 -10.83 4.73
CA LEU A 115 -0.59 -11.94 5.47
C LEU A 115 0.09 -13.28 5.15
N LYS A 116 0.52 -13.46 3.90
CA LYS A 116 1.17 -14.68 3.43
C LYS A 116 2.53 -14.93 4.09
N ASP A 117 3.40 -13.93 4.08
CA ASP A 117 4.71 -13.99 4.73
C ASP A 117 4.59 -14.01 6.25
N GLN A 118 3.64 -13.28 6.84
CA GLN A 118 3.35 -13.42 8.27
C GLN A 118 3.02 -14.87 8.64
N ALA A 119 2.11 -15.52 7.91
CA ALA A 119 1.75 -16.91 8.16
C ALA A 119 2.93 -17.87 7.95
N ALA A 120 3.69 -17.72 6.86
CA ALA A 120 4.88 -18.54 6.61
C ALA A 120 5.92 -18.42 7.74
N TYR A 121 6.16 -17.19 8.22
CA TYR A 121 7.05 -16.94 9.34
C TYR A 121 6.57 -17.66 10.60
N GLN A 122 5.29 -17.56 10.96
CA GLN A 122 4.74 -18.20 12.15
C GLN A 122 4.76 -19.74 12.07
N ALA A 123 4.60 -20.31 10.86
CA ALA A 123 4.78 -21.74 10.66
C ALA A 123 6.20 -22.21 11.01
N ALA A 124 7.23 -21.43 10.61
CA ALA A 124 8.62 -21.70 10.99
C ALA A 124 8.85 -21.52 12.51
N VAL A 125 8.21 -20.54 13.14
CA VAL A 125 8.24 -20.35 14.61
C VAL A 125 7.66 -21.55 15.35
N CYS A 126 6.60 -22.17 14.83
CA CYS A 126 6.00 -23.35 15.47
C CYS A 126 6.99 -24.53 15.54
N LEU A 127 7.86 -24.72 14.54
CA LEU A 127 8.92 -25.75 14.59
C LEU A 127 9.91 -25.52 15.74
N VAL A 128 10.18 -24.25 16.09
CA VAL A 128 10.99 -23.92 17.28
C VAL A 128 10.25 -24.36 18.54
N GLY A 129 8.94 -24.09 18.64
CA GLY A 129 8.11 -24.54 19.76
C GLY A 129 8.04 -26.06 19.90
N MET A 130 8.17 -26.79 18.79
CA MET A 130 8.24 -28.26 18.76
C MET A 130 9.63 -28.82 19.08
N GLY A 131 10.65 -27.99 19.30
CA GLY A 131 12.04 -28.43 19.49
C GLY A 131 12.73 -28.93 18.21
N LYS A 132 12.09 -28.79 17.04
CA LYS A 132 12.60 -29.25 15.74
C LYS A 132 13.58 -28.24 15.14
N LYS A 133 14.72 -28.06 15.82
CA LYS A 133 15.72 -27.02 15.51
C LYS A 133 16.17 -27.03 14.05
N LYS A 134 16.56 -28.19 13.51
CA LYS A 134 17.06 -28.31 12.13
C LYS A 134 16.00 -27.90 11.11
N GLU A 135 14.79 -28.47 11.22
CA GLU A 135 13.64 -28.13 10.36
C GLU A 135 13.31 -26.63 10.44
N ALA A 136 13.32 -26.05 11.65
CA ALA A 136 13.06 -24.62 11.83
C ALA A 136 14.08 -23.75 11.09
N MET A 137 15.37 -24.12 11.15
CA MET A 137 16.41 -23.40 10.42
C MET A 137 16.21 -23.50 8.90
N ASP A 138 15.89 -24.68 8.39
CA ASP A 138 15.65 -24.86 6.95
C ASP A 138 14.43 -24.05 6.48
N GLU A 139 13.38 -23.98 7.30
CA GLU A 139 12.21 -23.14 7.03
C GLU A 139 12.50 -21.64 7.06
N PHE A 140 13.30 -21.14 8.00
CA PHE A 140 13.68 -19.72 7.99
C PHE A 140 14.57 -19.36 6.80
N ARG A 141 15.45 -20.27 6.34
CA ARG A 141 16.21 -20.06 5.10
C ARG A 141 15.29 -20.00 3.88
N ARG A 142 14.31 -20.92 3.80
CA ARG A 142 13.29 -20.88 2.76
C ARG A 142 12.51 -19.57 2.80
N PHE A 143 12.12 -19.13 3.99
CA PHE A 143 11.42 -17.86 4.19
C PHE A 143 12.21 -16.67 3.62
N LEU A 144 13.53 -16.59 3.88
CA LEU A 144 14.38 -15.54 3.33
C LEU A 144 14.44 -15.56 1.79
N LYS A 145 14.42 -16.75 1.18
CA LYS A 145 14.41 -16.91 -0.28
C LYS A 145 13.07 -16.52 -0.91
N ASP A 146 11.98 -16.97 -0.30
CA ASP A 146 10.63 -16.83 -0.85
C ASP A 146 10.03 -15.45 -0.59
N PHE A 147 10.40 -14.81 0.53
CA PHE A 147 9.87 -13.52 0.98
C PHE A 147 10.97 -12.47 1.22
N PRO A 148 11.86 -12.20 0.25
CA PRO A 148 12.98 -11.28 0.44
C PRO A 148 12.49 -9.85 0.70
N LYS A 149 11.28 -9.48 0.29
CA LYS A 149 10.72 -8.14 0.52
C LYS A 149 10.05 -7.98 1.89
N SER A 150 9.87 -9.06 2.64
CA SER A 150 9.17 -9.02 3.92
C SER A 150 9.92 -8.20 4.97
N PRO A 151 9.26 -7.34 5.75
CA PRO A 151 9.89 -6.71 6.92
C PRO A 151 10.30 -7.76 7.98
N LEU A 152 9.69 -8.96 7.97
CA LEU A 152 10.04 -10.06 8.87
C LEU A 152 11.34 -10.77 8.49
N ALA A 153 11.95 -10.48 7.34
CA ALA A 153 13.20 -11.12 6.92
C ALA A 153 14.33 -10.94 7.96
N THR A 154 14.47 -9.74 8.53
CA THR A 154 15.45 -9.48 9.60
C THR A 154 15.14 -10.30 10.86
N ALA A 155 13.86 -10.43 11.21
CA ALA A 155 13.45 -11.26 12.35
C ALA A 155 13.68 -12.76 12.11
N ALA A 156 13.52 -13.23 10.86
CA ALA A 156 13.80 -14.61 10.47
C ALA A 156 15.30 -14.92 10.57
N TYR A 157 16.14 -14.03 10.03
CA TYR A 157 17.59 -14.13 10.13
C TYR A 157 18.07 -14.10 11.59
N ARG A 158 17.56 -13.19 12.44
CA ARG A 158 17.89 -13.18 13.88
C ARG A 158 17.52 -14.49 14.59
N ARG A 159 16.41 -15.12 14.21
CA ARG A 159 16.02 -16.43 14.75
C ARG A 159 16.96 -17.54 14.27
N LEU A 160 17.40 -17.52 13.02
CA LEU A 160 18.43 -18.44 12.52
C LEU A 160 19.71 -18.36 13.36
N THR A 161 20.24 -17.17 13.56
CA THR A 161 21.42 -16.92 14.38
C THR A 161 21.24 -17.42 15.80
N ARG A 162 20.09 -17.15 16.43
CA ARG A 162 19.77 -17.65 17.78
C ARG A 162 19.71 -19.17 17.84
N LEU A 163 19.06 -19.80 16.86
CA LEU A 163 19.02 -21.27 16.78
C LEU A 163 20.44 -21.82 16.67
N ASN A 164 21.35 -21.14 15.97
CA ASN A 164 22.75 -21.54 15.87
C ASN A 164 23.64 -21.07 17.05
N GLY A 165 23.08 -20.92 18.25
CA GLY A 165 23.85 -20.57 19.45
C GLY A 165 24.33 -19.12 19.50
N GLY A 166 23.70 -18.23 18.73
CA GLY A 166 24.07 -16.82 18.67
C GLY A 166 25.11 -16.47 17.61
N THR A 167 25.66 -17.46 16.90
CA THR A 167 26.63 -17.26 15.82
C THR A 167 25.96 -17.44 14.47
N SER A 168 26.13 -16.50 13.54
CA SER A 168 25.64 -16.69 12.18
C SER A 168 26.52 -17.67 11.40
N LEU A 169 25.91 -18.46 10.53
CA LEU A 169 26.66 -19.28 9.58
C LEU A 169 26.96 -18.45 8.33
N PRO A 170 28.14 -18.60 7.69
CA PRO A 170 28.48 -17.83 6.48
C PRO A 170 27.44 -17.92 5.36
N GLN A 171 26.81 -19.10 5.19
CA GLN A 171 25.74 -19.32 4.22
C GLN A 171 24.46 -18.53 4.54
N ASP A 172 24.15 -18.36 5.83
CA ASP A 172 22.97 -17.62 6.29
C ASP A 172 23.20 -16.10 6.14
N ASP A 173 24.45 -15.66 6.35
CA ASP A 173 24.88 -14.27 6.11
C ASP A 173 24.80 -13.90 4.64
N ALA A 174 25.38 -14.73 3.78
CA ALA A 174 25.31 -14.52 2.33
C ALA A 174 23.85 -14.44 1.84
N LEU A 175 22.99 -15.35 2.32
CA LEU A 175 21.58 -15.34 2.00
C LEU A 175 20.88 -14.06 2.47
N TYR A 176 21.16 -13.62 3.70
CA TYR A 176 20.56 -12.40 4.23
C TYR A 176 21.04 -11.14 3.51
N GLN A 177 22.31 -11.08 3.11
CA GLN A 177 22.83 -9.96 2.30
C GLN A 177 22.16 -9.87 0.92
N GLU A 178 21.88 -11.02 0.29
CA GLU A 178 21.09 -11.05 -0.95
C GLU A 178 19.68 -10.47 -0.73
N VAL A 179 19.05 -10.82 0.39
CA VAL A 179 17.74 -10.29 0.79
C VAL A 179 17.78 -8.78 1.00
N VAL A 180 18.75 -8.26 1.75
CA VAL A 180 18.93 -6.82 1.97
C VAL A 180 19.12 -6.10 0.65
N THR A 181 20.02 -6.59 -0.21
CA THR A 181 20.28 -6.02 -1.54
C THR A 181 19.00 -5.97 -2.39
N LYS A 182 18.20 -7.05 -2.38
CA LYS A 182 16.91 -7.07 -3.09
C LYS A 182 15.93 -6.05 -2.49
N ARG A 183 15.85 -5.89 -1.17
CA ARG A 183 14.97 -4.91 -0.52
C ARG A 183 15.37 -3.49 -0.90
N GLU A 184 16.64 -3.15 -0.79
CA GLU A 184 17.15 -1.83 -1.16
C GLU A 184 16.87 -1.51 -2.63
N LYS A 185 17.12 -2.48 -3.52
CA LYS A 185 16.82 -2.34 -4.95
C LYS A 185 15.34 -2.05 -5.19
N ASN A 186 14.44 -2.74 -4.48
CA ASN A 186 13.00 -2.53 -4.58
C ASN A 186 12.57 -1.18 -3.99
N LEU A 187 13.11 -0.79 -2.83
CA LEU A 187 12.80 0.50 -2.21
C LEU A 187 13.25 1.66 -3.10
N LYS A 188 14.46 1.59 -3.66
CA LYS A 188 14.95 2.58 -4.64
C LYS A 188 14.03 2.67 -5.86
N LEU A 189 13.59 1.52 -6.37
CA LEU A 189 12.64 1.48 -7.48
C LEU A 189 11.29 2.09 -7.10
N GLU A 190 10.78 1.85 -5.89
CA GLU A 190 9.50 2.41 -5.42
C GLU A 190 9.57 3.92 -5.24
N LEU A 191 10.66 4.44 -4.65
CA LEU A 191 10.92 5.87 -4.52
C LEU A 191 11.06 6.56 -5.89
N ALA A 192 11.59 5.84 -6.88
CA ALA A 192 11.70 6.31 -8.26
C ALA A 192 10.36 6.46 -9.03
N MET A 193 9.22 6.02 -8.44
CA MET A 193 7.91 6.00 -9.11
C MET A 193 7.11 7.30 -9.01
N CYS A 194 7.62 8.36 -8.39
CA CYS A 194 6.89 9.62 -8.22
C CYS A 194 6.41 10.22 -9.56
N GLY A 195 7.22 10.16 -10.62
CA GLY A 195 6.85 10.60 -11.97
C GLY A 195 5.67 9.82 -12.58
N PRO A 196 5.77 8.48 -12.72
CA PRO A 196 4.65 7.65 -13.20
C PRO A 196 3.36 7.80 -12.38
N LYS A 197 3.46 7.91 -11.05
CA LYS A 197 2.31 8.17 -10.17
C LYS A 197 1.68 9.55 -10.40
N CYS A 198 2.48 10.57 -10.76
CA CYS A 198 1.93 11.85 -11.16
C CYS A 198 1.08 11.74 -12.43
N ILE A 199 1.55 11.01 -13.45
CA ILE A 199 0.77 10.78 -14.67
C ILE A 199 -0.48 9.95 -14.38
N GLU A 200 -0.39 8.91 -13.54
CA GLU A 200 -1.55 8.12 -13.09
C GLU A 200 -2.65 9.01 -12.49
N ASN A 201 -2.26 9.94 -11.60
CA ASN A 201 -3.20 10.90 -11.01
C ASN A 201 -3.69 11.96 -12.01
N LEU A 202 -2.84 12.36 -12.95
CA LEU A 202 -3.12 13.39 -13.95
C LEU A 202 -4.17 12.93 -14.97
N LEU A 203 -4.12 11.68 -15.45
CA LEU A 203 -4.99 11.19 -16.52
C LEU A 203 -6.50 11.35 -16.23
N PRO A 204 -7.04 10.91 -15.07
CA PRO A 204 -8.46 11.11 -14.75
C PRO A 204 -8.88 12.58 -14.69
N ARG A 205 -8.00 13.48 -14.23
CA ARG A 205 -8.29 14.92 -14.17
C ARG A 205 -8.46 15.56 -15.54
N LEU A 206 -7.89 14.93 -16.57
CA LEU A 206 -8.03 15.32 -17.98
C LEU A 206 -9.18 14.61 -18.70
N GLY A 207 -10.00 13.83 -17.97
CA GLY A 207 -11.03 12.98 -18.56
C GLY A 207 -10.48 11.80 -19.37
N LYS A 208 -9.21 11.41 -19.17
CA LYS A 208 -8.63 10.21 -19.77
C LYS A 208 -8.88 8.99 -18.88
N PRO A 209 -8.98 7.77 -19.45
CA PRO A 209 -9.07 6.54 -18.67
C PRO A 209 -7.89 6.39 -17.71
N ALA A 210 -8.16 5.92 -16.49
CA ALA A 210 -7.12 5.62 -15.52
C ALA A 210 -6.20 4.50 -16.05
N MET A 211 -4.89 4.64 -15.81
CA MET A 211 -3.88 3.64 -16.14
C MET A 211 -2.98 3.43 -14.93
N SER A 212 -2.67 2.18 -14.60
CA SER A 212 -1.83 1.89 -13.44
C SER A 212 -0.42 2.47 -13.61
N TYR A 213 0.16 2.95 -12.51
CA TYR A 213 1.50 3.55 -12.54
C TYR A 213 2.58 2.56 -13.05
N GLU A 214 2.41 1.24 -12.96
CA GLU A 214 3.40 0.28 -13.49
C GLU A 214 3.41 0.24 -15.01
N LYS A 215 2.24 0.41 -15.65
CA LYS A 215 2.17 0.53 -17.12
C LYS A 215 2.80 1.84 -17.55
N ILE A 216 2.50 2.92 -16.84
CA ILE A 216 3.09 4.24 -17.08
C ILE A 216 4.61 4.21 -16.86
N ALA A 217 5.11 3.55 -15.81
CA ALA A 217 6.53 3.42 -15.53
C ALA A 217 7.29 2.73 -16.68
N LYS A 218 6.66 1.76 -17.36
CA LYS A 218 7.22 1.15 -18.58
C LYS A 218 7.30 2.15 -19.74
N LEU A 219 6.25 2.97 -19.93
CA LEU A 219 6.25 4.03 -20.95
C LEU A 219 7.32 5.09 -20.67
N CYS A 220 7.46 5.47 -19.40
CA CYS A 220 8.49 6.38 -18.90
C CYS A 220 9.89 5.79 -18.93
N LYS A 221 10.06 4.46 -19.10
CA LYS A 221 11.34 3.77 -18.95
C LYS A 221 11.98 4.05 -17.58
N THR A 222 11.16 4.09 -16.53
CA THR A 222 11.59 4.36 -15.14
C THR A 222 12.61 3.33 -14.68
N THR A 223 13.69 3.80 -14.05
CA THR A 223 14.75 2.95 -13.47
C THR A 223 14.83 3.17 -11.96
N GLN A 224 15.83 2.57 -11.30
CA GLN A 224 16.11 2.86 -9.88
C GLN A 224 16.61 4.28 -9.64
N GLN A 225 17.01 5.00 -10.69
CA GLN A 225 17.46 6.40 -10.62
C GLN A 225 16.29 7.40 -10.74
N GLY A 226 15.05 6.92 -10.89
CA GLY A 226 13.90 7.79 -11.06
C GLY A 226 13.35 7.80 -12.49
N THR A 227 12.57 8.84 -12.74
CA THR A 227 12.03 9.19 -14.06
C THR A 227 12.40 10.63 -14.34
N THR A 228 12.92 10.93 -15.53
CA THR A 228 13.22 12.31 -15.93
C THR A 228 11.98 12.99 -16.53
N MET A 229 11.95 14.33 -16.55
CA MET A 229 10.87 15.04 -17.24
C MET A 229 10.78 14.70 -18.74
N SER A 230 11.92 14.50 -19.41
CA SER A 230 11.95 14.10 -20.83
C SER A 230 11.30 12.72 -21.06
N GLN A 231 11.56 11.78 -20.14
CA GLN A 231 10.92 10.47 -20.14
C GLN A 231 9.40 10.57 -19.93
N MET A 232 8.95 11.38 -18.96
CA MET A 232 7.52 11.62 -18.73
C MET A 232 6.85 12.27 -19.93
N LYS A 233 7.49 13.27 -20.55
CA LYS A 233 7.03 13.88 -21.80
C LYS A 233 6.85 12.82 -22.89
N GLY A 234 7.85 11.97 -23.12
CA GLY A 234 7.77 10.88 -24.10
C GLY A 234 6.67 9.86 -23.80
N ALA A 235 6.35 9.62 -22.53
CA ALA A 235 5.22 8.78 -22.12
C ALA A 235 3.86 9.46 -22.40
N LEU A 236 3.73 10.75 -22.07
CA LEU A 236 2.53 11.54 -22.37
C LEU A 236 2.28 11.63 -23.89
N ASP A 237 3.32 11.84 -24.69
CA ASP A 237 3.23 11.88 -26.15
C ASP A 237 2.68 10.54 -26.71
N GLN A 238 3.13 9.40 -26.19
CA GLN A 238 2.59 8.07 -26.53
C GLN A 238 1.14 7.86 -26.09
N LEU A 239 0.68 8.61 -25.08
CA LEU A 239 -0.72 8.63 -24.64
C LEU A 239 -1.56 9.66 -25.41
N GLY A 240 -0.99 10.30 -26.45
CA GLY A 240 -1.66 11.31 -27.26
C GLY A 240 -1.83 12.65 -26.55
N LEU A 241 -0.99 12.93 -25.55
CA LEU A 241 -1.00 14.18 -24.79
C LEU A 241 0.28 14.96 -25.10
N LYS A 242 0.15 16.06 -25.84
CA LYS A 242 1.26 17.00 -26.03
C LYS A 242 1.60 17.64 -24.69
N SER A 243 2.89 17.71 -24.37
CA SER A 243 3.37 18.31 -23.13
C SER A 243 4.62 19.15 -23.35
N TYR A 244 4.85 20.10 -22.45
CA TYR A 244 5.87 21.14 -22.56
C TYR A 244 6.55 21.33 -21.19
N GLY A 245 7.88 21.23 -21.18
CA GLY A 245 8.69 21.50 -20.00
C GLY A 245 9.09 22.97 -19.95
N PHE A 246 8.91 23.60 -18.79
CA PHE A 246 9.27 25.00 -18.56
C PHE A 246 10.01 25.15 -17.23
N GLU A 247 10.89 26.15 -17.19
CA GLU A 247 11.40 26.71 -15.95
C GLU A 247 10.76 28.09 -15.77
N LEU A 248 9.93 28.25 -14.75
CA LEU A 248 9.12 29.44 -14.54
C LEU A 248 9.67 30.26 -13.37
N ASN A 249 9.81 31.57 -13.58
CA ASN A 249 10.01 32.52 -12.49
C ASN A 249 8.71 32.68 -11.68
N ARG A 250 8.77 33.48 -10.61
CA ARG A 250 7.65 33.63 -9.67
C ARG A 250 6.39 34.26 -10.29
N LYS A 251 6.58 35.24 -11.18
CA LYS A 251 5.49 35.94 -11.88
C LYS A 251 4.77 34.96 -12.80
N ASP A 252 5.52 34.27 -13.66
CA ASP A 252 4.97 33.34 -14.65
C ASP A 252 4.36 32.09 -14.02
N PHE A 253 4.93 31.60 -12.91
CA PHE A 253 4.40 30.44 -12.18
C PHE A 253 2.96 30.64 -11.69
N SER A 254 2.58 31.87 -11.33
CA SER A 254 1.19 32.17 -10.89
C SER A 254 0.15 31.96 -12.00
N ASN A 255 0.59 32.00 -13.26
CA ASN A 255 -0.22 31.81 -14.45
C ASN A 255 0.01 30.42 -15.08
N CYS A 256 0.70 29.52 -14.38
CA CYS A 256 0.98 28.17 -14.87
C CYS A 256 -0.34 27.41 -15.13
N PRO A 257 -0.54 26.85 -16.34
CA PRO A 257 -1.72 26.04 -16.62
C PRO A 257 -1.79 24.81 -15.71
N THR A 258 -2.98 24.53 -15.16
CA THR A 258 -3.22 23.38 -14.29
C THR A 258 -4.30 22.46 -14.89
N PRO A 259 -4.23 21.13 -14.65
CA PRO A 259 -3.21 20.44 -13.86
C PRO A 259 -1.86 20.30 -14.60
N ALA A 260 -0.76 20.31 -13.85
CA ALA A 260 0.61 20.13 -14.36
C ALA A 260 1.43 19.23 -13.43
N ILE A 261 2.61 18.78 -13.87
CA ILE A 261 3.57 18.06 -13.02
C ILE A 261 4.67 19.06 -12.61
N LEU A 262 4.90 19.21 -11.31
CA LEU A 262 5.93 20.08 -10.74
C LEU A 262 7.07 19.22 -10.18
N LEU A 263 8.32 19.62 -10.44
CA LEU A 263 9.49 19.07 -9.75
C LEU A 263 9.76 19.90 -8.49
N ALA A 264 9.48 19.32 -7.33
CA ALA A 264 9.70 19.93 -6.02
C ALA A 264 10.95 19.28 -5.38
N GLY A 265 12.12 19.89 -5.57
CA GLY A 265 13.39 19.27 -5.20
C GLY A 265 13.74 18.10 -6.11
N ASP A 266 13.79 16.89 -5.56
CA ASP A 266 14.02 15.63 -6.27
C ASP A 266 12.72 14.81 -6.46
N HIS A 267 11.57 15.38 -6.12
CA HIS A 267 10.28 14.69 -6.10
C HIS A 267 9.27 15.33 -7.04
N TYR A 268 8.51 14.51 -7.78
CA TYR A 268 7.43 15.00 -8.62
C TYR A 268 6.10 14.99 -7.88
N VAL A 269 5.37 16.10 -8.04
CA VAL A 269 4.00 16.27 -7.53
C VAL A 269 3.09 16.77 -8.65
N VAL A 270 1.77 16.55 -8.52
CA VAL A 270 0.80 17.14 -9.46
C VAL A 270 0.39 18.50 -8.92
N LEU A 271 0.67 19.56 -9.67
CA LEU A 271 0.14 20.90 -9.42
C LEU A 271 -1.33 20.95 -9.82
N VAL A 272 -2.22 20.95 -8.83
CA VAL A 272 -3.68 20.92 -9.02
C VAL A 272 -4.23 22.31 -9.26
N LYS A 273 -3.74 23.30 -8.50
CA LYS A 273 -4.17 24.70 -8.59
C LYS A 273 -3.03 25.62 -8.16
N VAL A 274 -2.92 26.78 -8.79
CA VAL A 274 -2.02 27.86 -8.37
C VAL A 274 -2.80 29.16 -8.19
N THR A 275 -2.45 29.93 -7.17
CA THR A 275 -2.95 31.29 -6.90
C THR A 275 -1.76 32.24 -6.73
N THR A 276 -2.03 33.53 -6.53
CA THR A 276 -0.97 34.53 -6.28
C THR A 276 -0.16 34.24 -5.02
N ASP A 277 -0.72 33.57 -4.02
CA ASP A 277 -0.13 33.40 -2.69
C ASP A 277 0.04 31.92 -2.27
N SER A 278 -0.48 30.98 -3.06
CA SER A 278 -0.47 29.56 -2.69
C SER A 278 -0.52 28.64 -3.90
N MET A 279 -0.20 27.38 -3.68
CA MET A 279 -0.42 26.31 -4.63
C MET A 279 -1.02 25.10 -3.93
N THR A 280 -1.89 24.37 -4.62
CA THR A 280 -2.40 23.08 -4.17
C THR A 280 -1.72 22.00 -4.99
N ILE A 281 -1.04 21.08 -4.28
CA ILE A 281 -0.31 19.97 -4.88
C ILE A 281 -0.89 18.64 -4.41
N TYR A 282 -0.91 17.65 -5.28
CA TYR A 282 -1.11 16.26 -4.92
C TYR A 282 0.26 15.57 -4.79
N ASP A 283 0.59 15.12 -3.59
CA ASP A 283 1.85 14.46 -3.31
C ASP A 283 1.68 12.93 -3.42
N THR A 284 2.42 12.32 -4.35
CA THR A 284 2.34 10.88 -4.63
C THR A 284 2.92 9.99 -3.52
N LEU A 285 3.66 10.56 -2.57
CA LEU A 285 4.14 9.84 -1.37
C LEU A 285 3.05 9.72 -0.31
N PHE A 286 2.27 10.79 -0.11
CA PHE A 286 1.22 10.84 0.92
C PHE A 286 -0.17 10.48 0.36
N ASN A 287 -0.31 10.40 -0.96
CA ASN A 287 -1.57 10.11 -1.65
C ASN A 287 -2.67 11.10 -1.24
N SER A 288 -2.31 12.37 -1.11
CA SER A 288 -3.19 13.43 -0.59
C SER A 288 -2.88 14.78 -1.23
N GLU A 289 -3.89 15.63 -1.35
CA GLU A 289 -3.70 17.04 -1.69
C GLU A 289 -3.30 17.86 -0.46
N ARG A 290 -2.41 18.84 -0.65
CA ARG A 290 -2.09 19.86 0.35
C ARG A 290 -1.88 21.22 -0.29
N THR A 291 -2.23 22.27 0.44
CA THR A 291 -1.98 23.65 0.04
C THR A 291 -0.70 24.16 0.70
N VAL A 292 0.19 24.74 -0.11
CA VAL A 292 1.47 25.30 0.31
C VAL A 292 1.46 26.78 -0.02
N LYS A 293 1.89 27.63 0.91
CA LYS A 293 2.06 29.06 0.64
C LYS A 293 3.25 29.27 -0.32
N LEU A 294 3.04 30.11 -1.32
CA LEU A 294 4.12 30.54 -2.20
C LEU A 294 4.88 31.69 -1.55
N PRO A 295 6.17 31.84 -1.86
CA PRO A 295 6.91 33.00 -1.40
C PRO A 295 6.38 34.28 -2.09
N PRO A 296 6.68 35.48 -1.55
CA PRO A 296 6.33 36.76 -2.17
C PRO A 296 6.73 36.85 -3.64
N SER A 297 6.00 37.66 -4.43
CA SER A 297 6.20 37.76 -5.88
C SER A 297 7.58 38.26 -6.30
N ASP A 298 8.22 39.03 -5.42
CA ASP A 298 9.54 39.65 -5.57
C ASP A 298 10.67 38.80 -4.99
N THR A 299 10.39 37.56 -4.58
CA THR A 299 11.41 36.66 -4.03
C THR A 299 12.49 36.40 -5.09
N PRO A 300 13.74 36.84 -4.85
CA PRO A 300 14.83 36.56 -5.77
C PRO A 300 15.06 35.05 -5.85
N ASP A 301 15.53 34.59 -7.01
CA ASP A 301 15.94 33.19 -7.24
C ASP A 301 14.80 32.15 -7.18
N PHE A 302 13.53 32.57 -7.16
CA PHE A 302 12.44 31.61 -7.35
C PHE A 302 12.50 31.03 -8.77
N SER A 303 12.62 29.70 -8.84
CA SER A 303 12.49 28.92 -10.06
C SER A 303 11.62 27.70 -9.80
N ALA A 304 10.70 27.41 -10.72
CA ALA A 304 9.86 26.23 -10.69
C ALA A 304 9.94 25.48 -12.03
N THR A 305 10.46 24.26 -12.00
CA THR A 305 10.46 23.38 -13.18
C THR A 305 9.12 22.64 -13.27
N VAL A 306 8.38 22.84 -14.35
CA VAL A 306 7.05 22.26 -14.57
C VAL A 306 6.94 21.56 -15.92
N LEU A 307 6.11 20.51 -15.98
CA LEU A 307 5.66 19.86 -17.20
C LEU A 307 4.15 20.10 -17.35
N THR A 308 3.78 20.88 -18.36
CA THR A 308 2.41 21.34 -18.63
C THR A 308 1.85 20.70 -19.90
N LEU A 309 0.53 20.73 -20.09
CA LEU A 309 -0.14 20.21 -21.29
C LEU A 309 -0.59 21.30 -22.26
N SER A 310 -0.39 22.56 -21.89
CA SER A 310 -0.70 23.74 -22.69
C SER A 310 0.37 24.80 -22.45
N LEU A 311 0.60 25.65 -23.44
CA LEU A 311 1.56 26.74 -23.32
C LEU A 311 1.10 27.73 -22.22
N PRO A 312 1.99 28.18 -21.31
CA PRO A 312 1.68 29.23 -20.36
C PRO A 312 1.44 30.55 -21.10
N SER A 313 0.53 31.38 -20.59
CA SER A 313 0.40 32.76 -21.04
C SER A 313 1.58 33.57 -20.49
N VAL A 314 2.61 33.77 -21.31
CA VAL A 314 3.76 34.60 -20.96
C VAL A 314 3.32 36.07 -21.02
N SER A 315 3.57 36.82 -19.93
CA SER A 315 3.20 38.24 -19.78
C SER A 315 4.38 39.16 -19.67
#